data_AF-A0A3D2X7J3-F1
#
_entry.id   AF-A0A3D2X7J3-F1
#
_cell.length_a   1.000
_cell.length_b   1.000
_cell.length_c   1.000
_cell.angle_alpha   90.00
_cell.angle_beta   90.00
_cell.angle_gamma   90.00
#
_symmetry.space_group_name_H-M   'P 1'
#
loop_
_entity.id
_entity.type
_entity.pdbx_description
1 polymer ?
#
loop_
_entity_poly.entity_id
_entity_poly.type
_entity_poly.pdbx_seq_one_letter_code
_entity_poly.pdbx_strand_id
1 'polypeptide(L)' 'MLFHTISIQDTLKALKVNASTGLSTKEAQKRQQEYGKNQLEAKK' A
#
# COMPACT_ATOMS: atom_id res chain seq x y z
N MET A 1 7.14 7.48 -7.56
CA MET A 1 7.80 6.18 -7.86
C MET A 1 6.93 5.45 -8.88
N LEU A 2 7.48 5.02 -10.02
CA LEU A 2 6.72 4.30 -11.04
C LEU A 2 6.87 2.79 -10.83
N PHE A 3 5.98 2.18 -10.04
CA PHE A 3 6.12 0.78 -9.64
C PHE A 3 6.07 -0.23 -10.81
N HIS A 4 5.51 0.15 -11.95
CA HIS A 4 5.42 -0.72 -13.13
C HIS A 4 6.75 -0.84 -13.90
N THR A 5 7.77 -0.05 -13.58
CA THR A 5 9.09 -0.09 -14.26
C THR A 5 10.16 -0.80 -13.43
N ILE A 6 9.83 -1.27 -12.22
CA ILE A 6 10.78 -1.90 -11.29
C ILE A 6 10.41 -3.36 -11.07
N SER A 7 11.40 -4.15 -10.63
CA SER A 7 11.21 -5.58 -10.41
C SER A 7 10.13 -5.85 -9.36
N ILE A 8 9.48 -7.01 -9.46
CA ILE A 8 8.51 -7.47 -8.47
C ILE A 8 9.16 -7.52 -7.09
N GLN A 9 10.39 -8.04 -6.99
CA GLN A 9 11.10 -8.17 -5.72
C GLN A 9 11.36 -6.81 -5.05
N ASP A 10 11.76 -5.80 -5.83
CA ASP A 10 12.01 -4.46 -5.30
C ASP A 10 10.70 -3.75 -4.93
N THR A 11 9.64 -3.99 -5.69
CA THR A 11 8.30 -3.48 -5.38
C THR A 11 7.79 -4.04 -4.05
N LEU A 12 7.92 -5.35 -3.83
CA LEU A 12 7.52 -6.01 -2.59
C LEU A 12 8.31 -5.52 -1.38
N LYS A 13 9.63 -5.30 -1.55
CA LYS A 13 10.49 -4.70 -0.52
C LYS A 13 10.08 -3.28 -0.20
N ALA A 14 9.86 -2.44 -1.22
CA ALA A 14 9.48 -1.05 -1.06
C ALA A 14 8.11 -0.91 -0.35
N LEU A 15 7.14 -1.75 -0.73
CA LEU A 15 5.79 -1.76 -0.16
C LEU A 15 5.68 -2.53 1.17
N LYS A 16 6.77 -3.23 1.56
CA LYS A 16 6.84 -4.10 2.75
C LYS A 16 5.66 -5.06 2.80
N VAL A 17 5.47 -5.81 1.72
CA VAL A 17 4.32 -6.70 1.53
C VAL A 17 4.78 -8.06 1.03
N ASN A 18 4.06 -9.11 1.41
CA ASN A 18 4.30 -10.46 0.92
C ASN A 18 3.53 -10.69 -0.39
N ALA A 19 4.16 -11.34 -1.38
CA ALA A 19 3.54 -11.60 -2.68
C ALA A 19 2.32 -12.55 -2.60
N SER A 20 2.39 -13.55 -1.72
CA SER A 20 1.40 -14.61 -1.61
C SER A 20 0.29 -14.29 -0.63
N THR A 21 0.63 -13.65 0.50
CA THR A 21 -0.32 -13.38 1.59
C THR A 21 -0.75 -11.93 1.68
N GLY A 22 -0.14 -11.02 0.92
CA GLY A 22 -0.42 -9.59 1.00
C GLY A 22 0.01 -8.96 2.33
N LEU A 23 -0.71 -7.93 2.77
CA LEU A 23 -0.51 -7.25 4.05
C LEU A 23 -1.30 -7.94 5.15
N SER A 24 -0.77 -7.89 6.38
CA SER A 24 -1.54 -8.26 7.55
C SER A 24 -2.67 -7.26 7.81
N THR A 25 -3.77 -7.71 8.42
CA THR A 25 -4.89 -6.85 8.81
C THR A 25 -4.43 -5.71 9.73
N LYS A 26 -3.49 -6.00 10.64
CA LYS A 26 -2.92 -5.02 11.57
C LYS A 26 -2.15 -3.91 10.84
N GLU A 27 -1.35 -4.25 9.83
CA GLU A 27 -0.63 -3.26 9.03
C GLU A 27 -1.56 -2.46 8.12
N ALA A 28 -2.57 -3.11 7.53
CA ALA A 28 -3.58 -2.42 6.73
C ALA A 28 -4.34 -1.37 7.57
N GLN A 29 -4.77 -1.72 8.78
CA GLN A 29 -5.41 -0.80 9.72
C GLN A 29 -4.48 0.35 10.12
N LYS A 30 -3.21 0.06 10.43
CA LYS A 30 -2.21 1.09 10.74
C LYS A 30 -2.07 2.10 9.59
N ARG A 31 -1.93 1.60 8.35
CA ARG A 31 -1.81 2.48 7.16
C ARG A 31 -3.07 3.30 6.93
N GLN A 32 -4.25 2.73 7.16
CA GLN A 32 -5.51 3.47 7.02
C GLN A 32 -5.65 4.58 8.08
N GLN A 33 -5.12 4.38 9.29
CA GLN A 33 -5.06 5.43 10.32
C GLN A 33 -4.04 6.53 9.96
N GLU A 34 -2.92 6.16 9.33
CA GLU A 34 -1.85 7.09 8.95
C GLU A 34 -2.20 7.95 7.72
N TYR A 35 -2.78 7.34 6.68
CA TYR A 35 -3.03 8.00 5.38
C TYR A 35 -4.50 8.35 5.14
N GLY A 36 -5.41 7.88 5.99
CA GLY A 36 -6.85 8.07 5.82
C GLY A 36 -7.49 7.06 4.89
N LYS A 37 -8.77 7.29 4.57
CA LYS A 37 -9.53 6.44 3.65
C LYS A 37 -9.12 6.75 2.21
N ASN A 38 -9.09 5.73 1.37
CA ASN A 38 -8.89 5.91 -0.08
C ASN A 38 -10.17 6.44 -0.75
N GLN A 39 -10.54 7.67 -0.41
CA GLN A 39 -11.70 8.38 -0.92
C GLN A 39 -11.25 9.80 -1.27
N LEU A 40 -11.64 10.26 -2.45
CA LEU A 40 -11.38 11.65 -2.82
C LEU A 40 -12.32 12.53 -2.01
N GLU A 41 -11.77 13.62 -1.45
CA GLU A 41 -12.56 14.66 -0.83
C GLU A 41 -13.60 15.15 -1.84
N ALA A 42 -14.88 15.08 -1.46
CA ALA A 42 -15.94 15.60 -2.30
C ALA A 42 -15.75 17.12 -2.43
N LYS A 43 -15.61 17.61 -3.67
CA LYS A 43 -15.71 19.05 -3.93
C LYS A 43 -17.14 19.47 -3.57
N LYS A 44 -17.26 20.32 -2.55
CA LYS A 44 -18.48 21.10 -2.28
C LYS A 44 -18.69 22.12 -3.40
#